data_AF-A0A176Y9N7-F1
#
_entry.id   AF-A0A176Y9N7-F1
#
_cell.length_a   1.000
_cell.length_b   1.000
_cell.length_c   1.000
_cell.angle_alpha   90.00
_cell.angle_beta   90.00
_cell.angle_gamma   90.00
#
_symmetry.space_group_name_H-M   'P 1'
#
loop_
_entity.id
_entity.type
_entity.pdbx_description
1 polymer ?
#
loop_
_entity_poly.entity_id
_entity_poly.type
_entity_poly.pdbx_seq_one_letter_code
_entity_poly.pdbx_strand_id
1 'polypeptide(L)' 'MSCLVIAASVLLGASTALAAQGPGVEAGSASPLTQLVMAILVYGASALIIGAGLIGALRGH' A
#
# COMPACT_ATOMS: atom_id res chain seq x y z
N MET A 1 -13.15 0.22 -17.73
CA MET A 1 -12.78 -1.18 -17.39
C MET A 1 -11.46 -1.30 -16.59
N SER A 2 -10.51 -0.37 -16.70
CA SER A 2 -9.17 -0.47 -16.10
C SER A 2 -9.13 -0.42 -14.57
N CYS A 3 -9.93 0.43 -13.91
CA CYS A 3 -9.96 0.51 -12.44
C CYS A 3 -10.42 -0.79 -11.76
N LEU A 4 -11.37 -1.52 -12.37
CA LEU A 4 -11.88 -2.76 -11.81
C LEU A 4 -10.82 -3.87 -11.87
N VAL A 5 -10.02 -3.90 -12.93
CA VAL A 5 -8.86 -4.80 -13.07
C VAL A 5 -7.79 -4.47 -12.03
N ILE A 6 -7.50 -3.19 -11.79
CA ILE A 6 -6.53 -2.77 -10.76
C ILE A 6 -7.01 -3.17 -9.37
N ALA A 7 -8.29 -2.88 -9.04
CA ALA A 7 -8.88 -3.25 -7.76
C ALA A 7 -8.89 -4.77 -7.54
N ALA A 8 -9.22 -5.54 -8.58
CA ALA A 8 -9.15 -7.00 -8.52
C ALA A 8 -7.70 -7.47 -8.28
N SER A 9 -6.71 -6.97 -9.04
CA SER A 9 -5.31 -7.33 -8.84
C SER A 9 -4.80 -6.99 -7.43
N VAL A 10 -5.21 -5.85 -6.86
CA VAL A 10 -4.88 -5.46 -5.48
C VAL A 10 -5.52 -6.40 -4.46
N LEU A 11 -6.80 -6.74 -4.63
CA LEU A 11 -7.52 -7.63 -3.72
C LEU A 11 -6.93 -9.06 -3.73
N LEU A 12 -6.58 -9.55 -4.92
CA LEU A 12 -5.94 -10.84 -5.13
C LEU A 12 -4.53 -10.87 -4.52
N GLY A 13 -3.73 -9.81 -4.71
CA GLY A 13 -2.41 -9.66 -4.11
C GLY A 13 -2.43 -9.51 -2.59
N ALA A 14 -3.45 -8.85 -2.03
CA ALA A 14 -3.63 -8.76 -0.58
C ALA A 14 -3.97 -10.13 0.05
N SER A 15 -4.78 -10.92 -0.64
CA SER A 15 -5.18 -12.27 -0.21
C SER A 15 -4.00 -13.23 -0.16
N THR A 16 -3.11 -13.18 -1.16
CA THR A 16 -1.90 -14.01 -1.22
C THR A 16 -0.86 -13.58 -0.19
N ALA A 17 -0.70 -12.28 0.04
CA ALA A 17 0.18 -11.74 1.07
C ALA A 17 -0.24 -12.18 2.48
N LEU A 18 -1.56 -12.17 2.78
CA LEU A 18 -2.10 -12.69 4.04
C LEU A 18 -1.91 -14.20 4.19
N ALA A 19 -2.16 -14.98 3.14
CA ALA A 19 -2.00 -16.43 3.18
C ALA A 19 -0.53 -16.86 3.33
N ALA A 20 0.41 -16.04 2.86
CA ALA A 20 1.86 -16.26 3.02
C ALA A 20 2.39 -15.86 4.40
N GLN A 21 1.56 -15.24 5.26
CA GLN A 21 1.90 -15.00 6.66
C GLN A 21 1.91 -16.35 7.42
N GLY A 22 3.04 -17.07 7.36
CA GLY A 22 3.24 -18.29 8.14
C GLY A 22 3.18 -18.02 9.65
N PRO A 23 2.99 -19.06 10.49
CA PRO A 23 3.01 -18.92 11.94
C PRO A 23 4.30 -18.22 12.42
N GLY A 24 4.16 -17.11 13.14
CA GLY A 24 5.29 -16.28 13.60
C GLY A 24 5.45 -14.91 12.92
N VAL A 25 4.51 -14.48 12.08
CA VAL A 25 4.42 -13.08 11.58
C VAL A 25 3.99 -12.07 12.66
N GLU A 26 4.22 -12.38 13.93
CA GLU A 26 4.04 -11.39 14.97
C GLU A 26 4.86 -10.16 14.58
N ALA A 27 4.19 -9.01 14.49
CA ALA A 27 4.83 -7.75 14.18
C ALA A 27 5.97 -7.59 15.17
N GLY A 28 7.20 -7.85 14.72
CA GLY A 28 8.37 -7.74 15.56
C GLY A 28 8.33 -6.35 16.15
N SER A 29 8.38 -6.26 17.49
CA SER A 29 8.27 -5.02 18.23
C SER A 29 9.54 -4.19 18.03
N ALA A 30 9.79 -3.77 16.79
CA ALA A 30 10.75 -2.74 16.45
C ALA A 30 10.34 -1.48 17.22
N SER A 31 11.33 -0.72 17.68
CA SER A 31 11.11 0.48 18.49
C SER A 31 9.98 1.34 17.90
N PRO A 32 9.05 1.90 18.70
CA PRO A 32 7.90 2.68 18.21
C PRO A 32 8.28 3.78 17.23
N LEU A 33 9.49 4.34 17.38
CA LEU A 33 10.08 5.33 16.47
C LEU A 33 10.29 4.73 15.06
N THR A 34 10.83 3.52 14.98
CA THR A 34 11.05 2.80 13.71
C THR A 34 9.74 2.48 13.01
N GLN A 35 8.71 2.05 13.75
CA GLN A 35 7.38 1.83 13.18
C GLN A 35 6.75 3.14 12.67
N LEU A 36 6.89 4.24 13.42
CA LEU A 36 6.38 5.55 13.01
C LEU A 36 7.09 6.08 11.76
N VAL A 37 8.42 5.98 11.70
CA VAL A 37 9.19 6.40 10.53
C VAL A 37 8.79 5.57 9.32
N MET A 38 8.70 4.25 9.46
CA MET A 38 8.27 3.41 8.36
C MET A 38 6.86 3.81 7.90
N ALA A 39 5.92 3.99 8.84
CA ALA A 39 4.55 4.38 8.54
C ALA A 39 4.50 5.71 7.76
N ILE A 40 5.23 6.73 8.21
CA ILE A 40 5.29 8.02 7.51
C ILE A 40 5.86 7.84 6.11
N LEU A 41 6.93 7.06 5.94
CA LEU A 41 7.53 6.83 4.63
C LEU A 41 6.57 6.10 3.68
N VAL A 42 5.92 5.03 4.12
CA VAL A 42 5.02 4.24 3.27
C VAL A 42 3.72 4.98 2.99
N TYR A 43 3.04 5.47 4.01
CA TYR A 43 1.77 6.18 3.82
C TYR A 43 2.00 7.54 3.15
N GLY A 44 3.07 8.25 3.52
CA GLY A 44 3.44 9.51 2.90
C GLY A 44 3.81 9.36 1.43
N ALA A 45 4.69 8.42 1.08
CA ALA A 45 5.04 8.16 -0.32
C ALA A 45 3.80 7.70 -1.12
N SER A 46 2.98 6.82 -0.55
CA SER A 46 1.73 6.36 -1.19
C SER A 46 0.78 7.53 -1.45
N ALA A 47 0.60 8.43 -0.48
CA ALA A 47 -0.22 9.62 -0.64
C ALA A 47 0.29 10.53 -1.76
N LEU A 48 1.61 10.71 -1.90
CA LEU A 48 2.19 11.47 -3.01
C LEU A 48 1.96 10.81 -4.37
N ILE A 49 2.14 9.50 -4.46
CA ILE A 49 1.92 8.74 -5.71
C ILE A 49 0.46 8.84 -6.13
N ILE A 50 -0.47 8.63 -5.20
CA ILE A 50 -1.91 8.72 -5.46
C ILE A 50 -2.31 10.15 -5.83
N GLY A 51 -1.80 11.15 -5.10
CA GLY A 51 -2.07 12.56 -5.37
C GLY A 51 -1.55 13.00 -6.74
N ALA A 52 -0.30 12.65 -7.08
CA ALA A 52 0.29 12.93 -8.38
C ALA A 52 -0.47 12.20 -9.51
N GLY A 53 -0.85 10.94 -9.30
CA GLY A 53 -1.67 10.17 -10.24
C GLY A 53 -3.04 10.80 -10.48
N LEU A 54 -3.71 11.27 -9.42
CA LEU A 54 -5.00 11.98 -9.51
C LEU A 54 -4.87 13.30 -10.26
N ILE A 55 -3.85 14.10 -9.95
CA ILE A 55 -3.57 15.37 -10.64
C ILE A 55 -3.28 15.12 -12.13
N GLY A 56 -2.50 14.08 -12.45
CA GLY A 56 -2.23 13.67 -13.82
C GLY A 56 -3.49 13.22 -14.56
N ALA A 57 -4.36 12.44 -13.91
CA ALA A 57 -5.63 11.98 -14.48
C ALA A 57 -6.60 13.14 -14.77
N LEU A 58 -6.65 14.15 -13.91
CA LEU A 58 -7.46 15.36 -14.11
C LEU A 58 -6.91 16.27 -15.21
N ARG A 59 -5.59 16.25 -15.46
CA ARG A 59 -4.93 17.11 -16.44
C ARG A 59 -4.78 16.48 -17.82
N GLY A 60 -4.85 15.15 -17.91
CA GLY A 60 -4.86 14.40 -19.17
C GLY A 60 -6.25 14.14 -19.77
N HIS A 61 -7.30 14.65 -19.13
CA HIS A 61 -8.66 14.76 -19.65
C HIS A 61 -8.91 16.17 -20.17
#